data_AF-A0AAD0T276-F1
#
_entry.id   AF-A0AAD0T276-F1
#
_cell.length_a   1.000
_cell.length_b   1.000
_cell.length_c   1.000
_cell.angle_alpha   90.00
_cell.angle_beta   90.00
_cell.angle_gamma   90.00
#
_symmetry.space_group_name_H-M   'P 1'
#
loop_
_entity.id
_entity.type
_entity.pdbx_description
1 polymer ?
#
loop_
_entity_poly.entity_id
_entity_poly.type
_entity_poly.pdbx_seq_one_letter_code
_entity_poly.pdbx_strand_id
1 'polypeptide(L)'
;MKTLNSFNPLESRTYKFKKAHIEFFCPLCRTQRAVVTNPHLDAKNYLQMFMLTVVTTAILYPFMSFAGVFSFFLYWAGFEATLRLTFKKEIPCPHCGFDASWYKKDVRIAKAKVKEFWQTKGGHGEISPDNVDQAFEDMTQ
;
A
#
# COMPACT_ATOMS: atom_id res chain seq x y z
N MET A 1 0.25 -24.26 21.10
CA MET A 1 -1.06 -23.62 21.24
C MET A 1 -0.86 -22.33 22.04
N LYS A 2 -0.66 -21.19 21.35
CA LYS A 2 -0.43 -19.90 22.01
C LYS A 2 -1.73 -19.09 21.93
N THR A 3 -2.38 -18.91 23.07
CA THR A 3 -3.37 -17.85 23.27
C THR A 3 -2.72 -16.48 23.03
N LEU A 4 -3.53 -15.48 22.69
CA LEU A 4 -3.16 -14.08 22.39
C LEU A 4 -2.47 -13.31 23.56
N ASN A 5 -1.85 -14.01 24.51
CA ASN A 5 -0.99 -13.45 25.56
C ASN A 5 0.51 -13.48 25.22
N SER A 6 0.90 -14.02 24.06
CA SER A 6 2.30 -14.08 23.65
C SER A 6 2.65 -12.85 22.80
N PHE A 7 3.33 -11.87 23.41
CA PHE A 7 3.89 -10.65 22.81
C PHE A 7 4.95 -10.88 21.70
N ASN A 8 4.84 -11.94 20.90
CA ASN A 8 5.84 -12.30 19.91
C ASN A 8 5.38 -11.90 18.50
N PRO A 9 6.18 -11.17 17.72
CA PRO A 9 5.86 -10.84 16.34
C PRO A 9 5.87 -12.11 15.47
N LEU A 10 5.02 -12.14 14.43
CA LEU A 10 4.98 -13.27 13.49
C LEU A 10 6.31 -13.48 12.74
N GLU A 11 7.05 -12.40 12.51
CA GLU A 11 8.34 -12.41 11.84
C GLU A 11 9.34 -11.64 12.70
N SER A 12 10.43 -12.29 13.12
CA SER A 12 11.47 -11.68 13.96
C SER A 12 12.57 -11.00 13.15
N ARG A 13 12.76 -11.36 11.87
CA ARG A 13 13.76 -10.77 10.99
C ARG A 13 13.18 -9.63 10.18
N THR A 14 12.97 -8.48 10.82
CA THR A 14 12.52 -7.27 10.12
C THR A 14 13.69 -6.65 9.34
N TYR A 15 13.55 -6.53 8.01
CA TYR A 15 14.50 -5.77 7.19
C TYR A 15 14.36 -4.28 7.47
N LYS A 16 15.47 -3.61 7.79
CA LYS A 16 15.49 -2.15 7.97
C LYS A 16 15.41 -1.47 6.60
N PHE A 17 14.34 -0.73 6.35
CA PHE A 17 14.18 0.03 5.12
C PHE A 17 15.10 1.26 5.13
N LYS A 18 15.86 1.46 4.04
CA LYS A 18 16.88 2.52 3.95
C LYS A 18 16.29 3.94 3.88
N LYS A 19 15.02 4.09 3.49
CA LYS A 19 14.30 5.37 3.34
C LYS A 19 12.80 5.19 3.59
N ALA A 20 12.43 4.78 4.80
CA ALA A 20 11.03 4.72 5.21
C ALA A 20 10.45 6.13 5.30
N HIS A 21 9.32 6.40 4.62
CA HIS A 21 8.58 7.65 4.81
C HIS A 21 7.69 7.58 6.05
N ILE A 22 7.11 6.41 6.32
CA ILE A 22 6.24 6.16 7.48
C ILE A 22 6.62 4.80 8.05
N GLU A 23 7.04 4.76 9.31
CA GLU A 23 7.24 3.51 10.04
C GLU A 23 6.07 3.30 11.00
N PHE A 24 5.50 2.09 11.01
CA PHE A 24 4.42 1.74 11.92
C PHE A 24 4.42 0.25 12.23
N PHE A 25 3.76 -0.14 13.32
CA PHE A 25 3.56 -1.53 13.68
C PHE A 25 2.18 -2.00 13.22
N CYS A 26 2.10 -3.23 12.73
CA CYS A 26 0.79 -3.84 12.49
C CYS A 26 0.10 -4.13 13.82
N PRO A 27 -1.16 -3.70 14.04
CA PRO A 27 -1.83 -4.00 15.31
C PRO A 27 -2.13 -5.49 15.49
N LEU A 28 -2.35 -6.22 14.38
CA LEU A 28 -2.68 -7.65 14.42
C LEU A 28 -1.44 -8.55 14.62
N CYS A 29 -0.39 -8.37 13.80
CA CYS A 29 0.80 -9.24 13.85
C CYS A 29 2.00 -8.63 14.59
N ARG A 30 1.92 -7.36 14.99
CA ARG A 30 2.98 -6.56 15.65
C ARG A 30 4.32 -6.48 14.91
N THR A 31 4.37 -6.96 13.67
CA THR A 31 5.54 -6.80 12.80
C THR A 31 5.73 -5.33 12.45
N GLN A 32 6.97 -4.84 12.56
CA GLN A 32 7.36 -3.51 12.11
C GLN A 32 7.22 -3.40 10.59
N ARG A 33 6.65 -2.30 10.11
CA ARG A 33 6.53 -1.99 8.69
C ARG A 33 6.98 -0.58 8.40
N ALA A 34 7.39 -0.40 7.16
CA ALA A 34 7.60 0.91 6.59
C ALA A 34 6.90 1.03 5.24
N VAL A 35 6.27 2.17 5.01
CA VAL A 35 5.85 2.59 3.67
C VAL A 35 6.99 3.42 3.08
N VAL A 36 7.48 2.97 1.93
CA VAL A 36 8.62 3.57 1.24
C VAL A 36 8.14 4.56 0.18
N THR A 37 6.92 4.40 -0.31
CA THR A 37 6.36 5.32 -1.29
C THR A 37 5.80 6.60 -0.65
N ASN A 38 6.14 7.73 -1.27
CA ASN A 38 5.54 9.01 -0.95
C ASN A 38 4.28 9.20 -1.82
N PRO A 39 3.10 9.52 -1.25
CA PRO A 39 1.90 9.79 -2.04
C PRO A 39 1.94 11.11 -2.83
N HIS A 40 2.95 11.96 -2.59
CA HIS A 40 3.10 13.25 -3.26
C HIS A 40 4.07 13.20 -4.45
N LEU A 41 3.83 14.05 -5.45
CA LEU A 41 4.68 14.20 -6.62
C LEU A 41 5.97 14.95 -6.24
N ASP A 42 7.13 14.36 -6.53
CA ASP A 42 8.44 15.00 -6.37
C ASP A 42 8.74 15.95 -7.55
N ALA A 43 9.62 16.92 -7.35
CA ALA A 43 10.07 17.87 -8.38
C ALA A 43 10.64 17.14 -9.62
N LYS A 44 11.29 15.99 -9.41
CA LYS A 44 11.79 15.13 -10.49
C LYS A 44 10.66 14.58 -11.37
N ASN A 45 9.52 14.25 -10.79
CA ASN A 45 8.36 13.75 -11.54
C ASN A 45 7.79 14.87 -12.42
N TYR A 46 7.74 16.10 -11.93
CA TYR A 46 7.33 17.27 -12.72
C TYR A 46 8.28 17.52 -13.91
N LEU A 47 9.59 17.42 -13.69
CA LEU A 47 10.57 17.54 -14.77
C LEU A 47 10.38 16.44 -15.83
N GLN A 48 10.12 15.19 -15.43
CA GLN A 48 9.85 14.09 -16.35
C GLN A 48 8.56 14.31 -17.15
N MET A 49 7.47 14.73 -16.50
CA MET A 49 6.20 15.05 -17.16
C MET A 49 6.36 16.18 -18.17
N PHE A 50 7.12 17.22 -17.83
CA PHE A 50 7.41 18.33 -18.73
C PHE A 50 8.18 17.85 -19.97
N MET A 51 9.29 17.11 -19.78
CA MET A 51 10.06 16.59 -20.90
C MET A 51 9.25 15.65 -21.80
N LEU A 52 8.46 14.75 -21.21
CA LEU A 52 7.56 13.87 -21.97
C LEU A 52 6.54 14.67 -22.79
N THR A 53 5.95 15.72 -22.20
CA THR A 53 5.00 16.58 -22.90
C THR A 53 5.63 17.28 -24.11
N VAL A 54 6.85 17.82 -23.94
CA VAL A 54 7.58 18.49 -25.03
C VAL A 54 7.88 17.51 -26.17
N VAL A 55 8.40 16.33 -25.84
CA VAL A 55 8.72 15.28 -26.83
C VAL A 55 7.46 14.83 -27.55
N THR A 56 6.39 14.53 -26.82
CA THR A 56 5.11 14.10 -27.40
C THR A 56 4.50 15.18 -28.29
N THR A 57 4.55 16.45 -27.86
CA THR A 57 4.07 17.57 -28.68
C THR A 57 4.90 17.73 -29.96
N ALA A 58 6.22 17.58 -29.89
CA ALA A 58 7.09 17.66 -31.07
C ALA A 58 6.79 16.54 -32.09
N ILE A 59 6.54 15.31 -31.61
CA ILE A 59 6.20 14.17 -32.46
C ILE A 59 4.81 14.33 -33.09
N LEU A 60 3.82 14.81 -32.33
CA LEU A 60 2.44 15.00 -32.79
C LEU A 60 2.19 16.32 -33.51
N TYR A 61 3.19 17.21 -33.59
CA TYR A 61 3.08 18.51 -34.24
C TYR A 61 2.50 18.48 -35.67
N PRO A 62 2.91 17.57 -36.59
CA PRO A 62 2.36 17.56 -37.95
C PRO A 62 0.88 17.15 -38.02
N PHE A 63 0.37 16.47 -36.99
CA PHE A 63 -1.01 15.96 -36.98
C PHE A 63 -1.96 16.88 -36.19
N MET A 64 -1.52 17.37 -35.03
CA MET A 64 -2.35 18.10 -34.07
C MET A 64 -1.80 19.48 -33.69
N SER A 65 -0.71 19.93 -34.32
CA SER A 65 -0.07 21.22 -34.03
C SER A 65 0.13 21.42 -32.51
N PHE A 66 -0.27 22.58 -31.96
CA PHE A 66 -0.15 22.90 -30.54
C PHE A 66 -1.15 22.18 -29.63
N ALA A 67 -2.14 21.45 -30.17
CA ALA A 67 -3.06 20.66 -29.34
C ALA A 67 -2.33 19.52 -28.59
N GLY A 68 -1.11 19.15 -29.01
CA GLY A 68 -0.25 18.19 -28.30
C GLY A 68 0.06 18.58 -26.85
N VAL A 69 -0.01 19.87 -26.48
CA VAL A 69 0.20 20.35 -25.10
C VAL A 69 -0.82 19.74 -24.12
N PHE A 70 -2.02 19.37 -24.59
CA PHE A 70 -3.03 18.70 -23.76
C PHE A 70 -2.55 17.35 -23.21
N SER A 71 -1.54 16.72 -23.83
CA SER A 71 -0.90 15.50 -23.31
C SER A 71 -0.33 15.67 -21.89
N PHE A 72 0.00 16.90 -21.47
CA PHE A 72 0.43 17.20 -20.11
C PHE A 72 -0.59 16.72 -19.07
N PHE A 73 -1.89 16.99 -19.27
CA PHE A 73 -2.94 16.58 -18.33
C PHE A 73 -3.09 15.06 -18.27
N LEU A 74 -2.89 14.36 -19.39
CA LEU A 74 -2.91 12.90 -19.43
C LEU A 74 -1.73 12.32 -18.65
N TYR A 75 -0.53 12.86 -18.81
CA TYR A 75 0.64 12.44 -18.04
C TYR A 75 0.46 12.75 -16.56
N TRP A 76 -0.02 13.95 -16.21
CA TRP A 76 -0.29 14.31 -14.83
C TRP A 76 -1.27 13.35 -14.15
N ALA A 77 -2.42 13.09 -14.79
CA ALA A 77 -3.39 12.12 -14.29
C ALA A 77 -2.81 10.70 -14.17
N GLY A 78 -2.01 10.26 -15.15
CA GLY A 78 -1.35 8.96 -15.13
C GLY A 78 -0.33 8.80 -14.00
N PHE A 79 0.52 9.81 -13.78
CA PHE A 79 1.49 9.83 -12.69
C PHE A 79 0.79 9.84 -11.32
N GLU A 80 -0.23 10.68 -11.16
CA GLU A 80 -1.00 10.73 -9.91
C GLU A 80 -1.71 9.41 -9.62
N ALA A 81 -2.34 8.80 -10.63
CA ALA A 81 -2.97 7.48 -10.50
C ALA A 81 -1.95 6.40 -10.12
N THR A 82 -0.79 6.38 -10.78
CA THR A 82 0.25 5.38 -10.52
C THR A 82 0.83 5.50 -9.11
N LEU A 83 1.10 6.71 -8.64
CA LEU A 83 1.58 6.94 -7.27
C LEU A 83 0.54 6.50 -6.24
N ARG A 84 -0.73 6.88 -6.44
CA ARG A 84 -1.83 6.48 -5.54
C ARG A 84 -2.02 4.96 -5.51
N LEU A 85 -1.93 4.28 -6.66
CA LEU A 85 -2.06 2.82 -6.76
C LEU A 85 -0.89 2.11 -6.10
N THR A 86 0.34 2.59 -6.30
CA THR A 86 1.54 2.00 -5.68
C THR A 86 1.48 2.16 -4.17
N PHE A 87 1.15 3.35 -3.68
CA PHE A 87 0.94 3.60 -2.25
C PHE A 87 -0.11 2.66 -1.65
N LYS A 88 -1.26 2.49 -2.32
CA LYS A 88 -2.33 1.60 -1.87
C LYS A 88 -1.90 0.13 -1.78
N LYS A 89 -0.95 -0.32 -2.60
CA LYS A 89 -0.41 -1.70 -2.56
C LYS A 89 0.53 -1.92 -1.37
N GLU A 90 1.15 -0.88 -0.82
CA GLU A 90 2.09 -0.99 0.32
C GLU A 90 1.40 -0.98 1.69
N ILE A 91 0.16 -0.50 1.78
CA ILE A 91 -0.63 -0.44 3.03
C ILE A 91 -0.94 -1.84 3.62
N PRO A 92 -1.46 -2.82 2.86
CA PRO A 92 -1.86 -4.11 3.43
C PRO A 92 -0.66 -4.94 3.92
N CYS A 93 -0.90 -5.78 4.93
CA CYS A 93 0.15 -6.63 5.47
C CYS A 93 0.56 -7.74 4.51
N PRO A 94 1.87 -7.92 4.23
CA PRO A 94 2.34 -9.11 3.52
C PRO A 94 2.30 -10.36 4.41
N HIS A 95 2.38 -10.22 5.74
CA HIS A 95 2.36 -11.36 6.68
C HIS A 95 0.94 -11.83 7.06
N CYS A 96 0.08 -10.94 7.57
CA CYS A 96 -1.24 -11.31 8.10
C CYS A 96 -2.44 -10.86 7.24
N GLY A 97 -2.22 -10.16 6.12
CA GLY A 97 -3.30 -9.59 5.29
C GLY A 97 -4.03 -8.37 5.86
N PHE A 98 -3.70 -7.90 7.08
CA PHE A 98 -4.39 -6.77 7.71
C PHE A 98 -4.17 -5.44 6.97
N ASP A 99 -5.26 -4.73 6.66
CA ASP A 99 -5.28 -3.45 5.98
C ASP A 99 -5.89 -2.35 6.88
N ALA A 100 -5.04 -1.43 7.35
CA ALA A 100 -5.43 -0.33 8.24
C ALA A 100 -6.41 0.65 7.56
N SER A 101 -6.36 0.79 6.24
CA SER A 101 -7.25 1.69 5.50
C SER A 101 -8.69 1.19 5.51
N TRP A 102 -8.88 -0.13 5.46
CA TRP A 102 -10.20 -0.74 5.58
C TRP A 102 -10.65 -0.81 7.03
N TYR A 103 -9.76 -1.10 7.98
CA TYR A 103 -10.14 -1.10 9.40
C TYR A 103 -10.74 0.24 9.85
N LYS A 104 -10.16 1.37 9.42
CA LYS A 104 -10.69 2.71 9.71
C LYS A 104 -12.05 2.99 9.04
N LYS A 105 -12.34 2.34 7.92
CA LYS A 105 -13.58 2.55 7.14
C LYS A 105 -14.71 1.60 7.55
N ASP A 106 -14.39 0.31 7.63
CA ASP A 106 -15.29 -0.77 8.00
C ASP A 106 -14.50 -1.99 8.50
N VAL A 107 -14.69 -2.31 9.78
CA VAL A 107 -14.06 -3.44 10.46
C VAL A 107 -14.46 -4.78 9.83
N ARG A 108 -15.70 -4.90 9.32
CA ARG A 108 -16.21 -6.16 8.75
C ARG A 108 -15.45 -6.53 7.48
N ILE A 109 -15.18 -5.55 6.62
CA ILE A 109 -14.41 -5.74 5.39
C ILE A 109 -12.96 -6.07 5.72
N ALA A 110 -12.38 -5.41 6.72
CA ALA A 110 -11.02 -5.72 7.18
C ALA A 110 -10.91 -7.18 7.66
N LYS A 111 -11.87 -7.66 8.46
CA LYS A 111 -11.94 -9.06 8.90
C LYS A 111 -12.07 -10.03 7.72
N ALA A 112 -12.96 -9.75 6.77
CA ALA A 112 -13.16 -10.57 5.59
C ALA A 112 -11.86 -10.71 4.76
N LYS A 113 -11.13 -9.62 4.55
CA LYS A 113 -9.85 -9.63 3.83
C LYS A 113 -8.75 -10.41 4.53
N VAL A 114 -8.67 -10.31 5.85
CA VAL A 114 -7.74 -11.14 6.64
C VAL A 114 -8.11 -12.61 6.45
N LYS A 115 -9.39 -12.98 6.59
CA LYS A 115 -9.84 -14.36 6.40
C LYS A 115 -9.51 -14.88 4.98
N GLU A 116 -9.80 -14.09 3.96
CA GLU A 116 -9.47 -14.40 2.55
C GLU A 116 -7.96 -14.60 2.36
N PHE A 117 -7.13 -13.69 2.87
CA PHE A 117 -5.68 -13.77 2.77
C PHE A 117 -5.14 -15.10 3.32
N TRP A 118 -5.68 -15.54 4.47
CA TRP A 118 -5.25 -16.77 5.12
C TRP A 118 -5.74 -18.03 4.40
N GLN A 119 -6.93 -17.98 3.80
CA GLN A 119 -7.46 -19.06 2.97
C GLN A 119 -6.68 -19.24 1.67
N THR A 120 -6.28 -18.15 1.02
CA THR A 120 -5.61 -18.20 -0.30
C THR A 120 -4.10 -18.42 -0.20
N LYS A 121 -3.42 -17.85 0.80
CA LYS A 121 -1.94 -17.84 0.86
C LYS A 121 -1.32 -18.77 1.90
N GLY A 122 -2.09 -19.59 2.60
CA GLY A 122 -1.57 -20.56 3.57
C GLY A 122 -0.61 -19.89 4.57
N GLY A 123 -1.15 -18.97 5.38
CA GLY A 123 -0.36 -18.12 6.27
C GLY A 123 0.64 -18.92 7.11
N HIS A 124 1.92 -18.56 7.04
CA HIS A 124 3.00 -19.12 7.86
C HIS A 124 2.92 -18.72 9.36
N GLY A 125 1.74 -18.34 9.85
CA GLY A 125 1.50 -17.85 11.22
C GLY A 125 0.40 -18.63 11.92
N GLU A 126 0.47 -18.78 13.23
CA GLU A 126 -0.38 -19.67 14.04
C GLU A 126 -1.83 -19.17 14.30
N ILE A 127 -2.40 -18.26 13.50
CA ILE A 127 -3.74 -17.67 13.74
C ILE A 127 -4.80 -18.38 12.90
N SER A 128 -5.46 -19.42 13.44
CA SER A 128 -6.58 -20.08 12.73
C SER A 128 -7.64 -19.04 12.32
N PRO A 129 -8.27 -19.15 11.12
CA PRO A 129 -9.35 -18.26 10.68
C PRO A 129 -10.51 -18.12 11.68
N ASP A 130 -10.65 -19.08 12.61
CA ASP A 130 -11.68 -19.11 13.65
C ASP A 130 -11.38 -18.14 14.82
N ASN A 131 -10.11 -17.73 14.99
CA ASN A 131 -9.66 -16.83 16.07
C ASN A 131 -9.46 -15.38 15.60
N VAL A 132 -9.78 -15.07 14.34
CA VAL A 132 -9.66 -13.70 13.79
C VAL A 132 -10.59 -12.74 14.52
N ASP A 133 -11.79 -13.18 14.90
CA ASP A 133 -12.74 -12.32 15.61
C ASP A 133 -12.24 -11.90 16.99
N GLN A 134 -11.70 -12.85 17.77
CA GLN A 134 -11.07 -12.59 19.08
C GLN A 134 -9.88 -11.62 18.94
N ALA A 135 -9.01 -11.84 17.95
CA ALA A 135 -7.84 -10.99 17.74
C ALA A 135 -8.20 -9.53 17.40
N PHE A 136 -9.36 -9.28 16.78
CA PHE A 136 -9.85 -7.94 16.50
C PHE A 136 -10.54 -7.29 17.72
N GLU A 137 -11.19 -8.08 18.58
CA GLU A 137 -11.76 -7.60 19.85
C GLU A 137 -10.65 -7.16 20.81
N ASP A 138 -9.54 -7.92 20.88
CA ASP A 138 -8.35 -7.57 21.66
C ASP A 138 -7.67 -6.26 21.20
N MET A 139 -7.87 -5.84 19.94
CA MET A 139 -7.37 -4.55 19.44
C MET A 139 -8.23 -3.36 19.90
N THR A 140 -9.47 -3.60 20.33
CA THR A 140 -10.41 -2.56 20.75
C THR A 140 -10.43 -2.32 22.26
N GLN A 141 -9.87 -3.25 23.05
CA GLN A 141 -9.70 -3.12 24.50
C GLN A 141 -8.43 -2.34 24.83
#